data_AF-A0A9D2PNR7-F1
#
_entry.id   AF-A0A9D2PNR7-F1
#
_cell.length_a   1.000
_cell.length_b   1.000
_cell.length_c   1.000
_cell.angle_alpha   90.00
_cell.angle_beta   90.00
_cell.angle_gamma   90.00
#
_symmetry.space_group_name_H-M   'P 1'
#
loop_
_entity.id
_entity.type
_entity.pdbx_description
1 polymer ?
#
loop_
_entity_poly.entity_id
_entity_poly.type
_entity_poly.pdbx_seq_one_letter_code
_entity_poly.pdbx_strand_id
1 'polypeptide(L)'
;MENLISLIGTSCNFVQGYFFFKTVSCLLKPREPRFLQILAWMLCTLVSSVVIFAQDPVNILVVLCLFFGTTFFFEGPWYLKISAVMILYPIATALNFLLNNIGTWIFFTFWGGMGFTNLLFSNLAEIVPLLFWFVFYRSMNRRLLKARQLLDRRSWLFLSLICLASLTAVVSLVCFTPNLAPAAYPCMLACIATNFTSIYLASYLADTIQADMERKNLRLQKDYYEELEKNQLQIRRLRHDMNSHFAVVDSLLKDRNIKEALEYLEKLMGYIETGNRPFCKNSVVNALLNAKYNQASEQNIDCFFSISIDGFTKLDDITLCSVFANTLDNAIEACS
;
A
#
# COMPACT_ATOMS: atom_id res chain seq x y z
N MET A 1 53.31 -9.47 7.26
CA MET A 1 52.63 -8.57 6.30
C MET A 1 51.41 -9.26 5.70
N GLU A 2 51.54 -10.50 5.21
CA GLU A 2 50.43 -11.31 4.67
C GLU A 2 49.26 -11.50 5.64
N ASN A 3 49.52 -11.82 6.92
CA ASN A 3 48.48 -11.93 7.95
C ASN A 3 47.71 -10.62 8.20
N LEU A 4 48.36 -9.47 8.04
CA LEU A 4 47.70 -8.17 8.20
C LEU A 4 46.79 -7.90 7.00
N ILE A 5 47.25 -8.24 5.80
CA ILE A 5 46.49 -8.06 4.56
C ILE A 5 45.25 -8.97 4.57
N SER A 6 45.39 -10.25 4.94
CA SER A 6 44.25 -11.17 5.04
C SER A 6 43.25 -10.76 6.14
N LEU A 7 43.73 -10.16 7.24
CA LEU A 7 42.87 -9.59 8.27
C LEU A 7 42.05 -8.39 7.73
N ILE A 8 42.63 -7.57 6.86
CA ILE A 8 41.93 -6.45 6.22
C ILE A 8 40.84 -6.97 5.28
N GLY A 9 41.12 -7.94 4.40
CA GLY A 9 40.10 -8.48 3.50
C GLY A 9 38.95 -9.18 4.22
N THR A 10 39.25 -9.97 5.25
CA THR A 10 38.21 -10.58 6.08
C THR A 10 37.35 -9.52 6.77
N SER A 11 37.96 -8.44 7.27
CA SER A 11 37.21 -7.30 7.83
C SER A 11 36.31 -6.62 6.79
N CYS A 12 36.79 -6.45 5.54
CA CYS A 12 35.97 -5.94 4.44
C CYS A 12 34.75 -6.82 4.17
N ASN A 13 34.91 -8.14 4.18
CA ASN A 13 33.81 -9.08 3.99
C ASN A 13 32.74 -8.94 5.08
N PHE A 14 33.13 -8.79 6.34
CA PHE A 14 32.18 -8.53 7.43
C PHE A 14 31.43 -7.21 7.27
N VAL A 15 32.12 -6.14 6.84
CA VAL A 15 31.51 -4.83 6.59
C VAL A 15 30.54 -4.88 5.41
N GLN A 16 30.92 -5.56 4.33
CA GLN A 16 30.04 -5.84 3.19
C GLN A 16 28.80 -6.62 3.62
N GLY A 17 28.98 -7.71 4.37
CA GLY A 17 27.92 -8.53 4.92
C GLY A 17 26.97 -7.75 5.83
N TYR A 18 27.49 -6.74 6.55
CA TYR A 18 26.66 -5.82 7.34
C TYR A 18 25.75 -4.95 6.48
N PHE A 19 26.26 -4.38 5.38
CA PHE A 19 25.44 -3.62 4.45
C PHE A 19 24.41 -4.51 3.74
N PHE A 20 24.79 -5.73 3.35
CA PHE A 20 23.85 -6.71 2.82
C PHE A 20 22.74 -7.04 3.83
N PHE A 21 23.11 -7.35 5.09
CA PHE A 21 22.14 -7.57 6.18
C PHE A 21 21.21 -6.37 6.39
N LYS A 22 21.73 -5.14 6.31
CA LYS A 22 20.91 -3.91 6.40
C LYS A 22 19.94 -3.77 5.21
N THR A 23 20.33 -4.17 4.00
CA THR A 23 19.42 -4.17 2.84
C THR A 23 18.30 -5.19 2.99
N VAL A 24 18.62 -6.41 3.46
CA VAL A 24 17.61 -7.43 3.79
C VAL A 24 16.68 -6.92 4.90
N SER A 25 17.23 -6.22 5.89
CA SER A 25 16.48 -5.61 7.00
C SER A 25 15.46 -4.55 6.55
N CYS A 26 15.67 -3.92 5.40
CA CYS A 26 14.68 -3.01 4.82
C CYS A 26 13.41 -3.75 4.36
N LEU A 27 13.55 -4.96 3.84
CA LEU A 27 12.44 -5.80 3.36
C LEU A 27 11.83 -6.67 4.47
N LEU A 28 12.65 -7.23 5.34
CA LEU A 28 12.26 -8.16 6.40
C LEU A 28 12.73 -7.63 7.75
N LYS A 29 11.86 -7.59 8.76
CA LYS A 29 12.28 -7.05 10.08
C LYS A 29 13.11 -8.13 10.79
N PRO A 30 14.33 -7.85 11.28
CA PRO A 30 15.10 -8.85 12.02
C PRO A 30 14.37 -9.22 13.32
N ARG A 31 14.42 -10.50 13.74
CA ARG A 31 13.87 -10.94 15.02
C ARG A 31 14.59 -10.26 16.20
N GLU A 32 13.88 -10.04 17.30
CA GLU A 32 14.39 -9.31 18.47
C GLU A 32 15.64 -9.90 19.17
N PRO A 33 15.82 -11.22 19.35
CA PRO A 33 16.98 -11.73 20.06
C PRO A 33 18.29 -11.40 19.31
N ARG A 34 19.17 -10.66 19.99
CA ARG A 34 20.46 -10.17 19.44
C ARG A 34 21.31 -11.30 18.86
N PHE A 35 21.29 -12.48 19.46
CA PHE A 35 21.98 -13.67 18.94
C PHE A 35 21.50 -14.06 17.53
N LEU A 36 20.19 -14.02 17.26
CA LEU A 36 19.66 -14.33 15.92
C LEU A 36 20.04 -13.25 14.90
N GLN A 37 20.15 -11.99 15.33
CA GLN A 37 20.60 -10.90 14.46
C GLN A 37 22.07 -11.05 14.07
N ILE A 38 22.93 -11.41 15.04
CA ILE A 38 24.35 -11.69 14.79
C ILE A 38 24.48 -12.90 13.85
N LEU A 39 23.71 -13.96 14.09
CA LEU A 39 23.74 -15.15 13.24
C LEU A 39 23.22 -14.86 11.83
N ALA A 40 22.15 -14.07 11.69
CA ALA A 40 21.67 -13.59 10.39
C ALA A 40 22.72 -12.74 9.66
N TRP A 41 23.43 -11.86 10.36
CA TRP A 41 24.52 -11.08 9.79
C TRP A 41 25.70 -11.96 9.35
N MET A 42 26.10 -12.95 10.15
CA MET A 42 27.12 -13.93 9.79
C MET A 42 26.75 -14.69 8.51
N LEU A 43 25.51 -15.18 8.43
CA LEU A 43 25.04 -15.88 7.22
C LEU A 43 24.91 -14.95 6.02
N CYS A 44 24.45 -13.70 6.21
CA CYS A 44 24.43 -12.68 5.16
C CYS A 44 25.84 -12.36 4.64
N THR A 45 26.83 -12.35 5.53
CA THR A 45 28.25 -12.19 5.16
C THR A 45 28.66 -13.31 4.22
N LEU A 46 28.39 -14.57 4.59
CA LEU A 46 28.65 -15.73 3.73
C LEU A 46 27.97 -15.59 2.36
N VAL A 47 26.66 -15.29 2.31
CA VAL A 47 25.95 -15.11 1.02
C VAL A 47 26.61 -14.02 0.16
N SER A 48 26.96 -12.89 0.78
CA SER A 48 27.48 -11.74 0.05
C SER A 48 28.92 -11.92 -0.42
N SER A 49 29.74 -12.73 0.28
CA SER A 49 31.17 -12.90 0.00
C SER A 49 31.52 -14.24 -0.66
N VAL A 50 30.55 -15.11 -0.94
CA VAL A 50 30.83 -16.38 -1.63
C VAL A 50 31.32 -16.11 -3.05
N VAL A 51 32.47 -16.70 -3.37
CA VAL A 51 33.04 -16.72 -4.71
C VAL A 51 32.24 -17.69 -5.58
N ILE A 52 31.76 -17.22 -6.73
CA ILE A 52 30.97 -18.01 -7.66
C ILE A 52 31.85 -18.36 -8.87
N PHE A 53 32.04 -19.65 -9.10
CA PHE A 53 32.77 -20.19 -10.24
C PHE A 53 31.77 -20.59 -11.33
N ALA A 54 32.10 -20.40 -12.62
CA ALA A 54 31.26 -20.97 -13.67
C ALA A 54 31.40 -22.48 -13.70
N GLN A 55 30.34 -23.15 -14.15
CA GLN A 55 30.17 -24.60 -14.18
C GLN A 55 30.19 -25.26 -12.79
N ASP A 56 29.94 -24.49 -11.72
CA ASP A 56 29.77 -24.99 -10.36
C ASP A 56 28.30 -24.87 -9.90
N PRO A 57 27.43 -25.81 -10.31
CA PRO A 57 26.01 -25.80 -9.95
C PRO A 57 25.78 -26.03 -8.46
N VAL A 58 26.71 -26.69 -7.77
CA VAL A 58 26.57 -27.01 -6.34
C VAL A 58 26.71 -25.74 -5.52
N ASN A 59 27.72 -24.93 -5.81
CA ASN A 59 27.97 -23.69 -5.10
C ASN A 59 26.78 -22.72 -5.20
N ILE A 60 26.26 -22.47 -6.41
CA ILE A 60 25.11 -21.57 -6.57
C ILE A 60 23.85 -22.10 -5.87
N LEU A 61 23.55 -23.41 -5.93
CA LEU A 61 22.37 -23.95 -5.26
C LEU A 61 22.51 -23.92 -3.72
N VAL A 62 23.71 -24.19 -3.20
CA VAL A 62 23.98 -24.13 -1.76
C VAL A 62 23.83 -22.70 -1.24
N VAL A 63 24.35 -21.69 -1.96
CA VAL A 63 24.22 -20.29 -1.55
C VAL A 63 22.76 -19.83 -1.62
N LEU A 64 21.99 -20.29 -2.62
CA LEU A 64 20.55 -20.01 -2.70
C LEU A 64 19.81 -20.58 -1.48
N CYS A 65 20.05 -21.86 -1.15
CA CYS A 65 19.48 -22.51 0.02
C CYS A 65 19.90 -21.83 1.32
N LEU A 66 21.17 -21.42 1.42
CA LEU A 66 21.69 -20.69 2.58
C LEU A 66 20.99 -19.35 2.73
N PHE A 67 20.85 -18.58 1.64
CA PHE A 67 20.16 -17.30 1.68
C PHE A 67 18.67 -17.45 2.03
N PHE A 68 17.97 -18.42 1.44
CA PHE A 68 16.60 -18.74 1.82
C PHE A 68 16.50 -19.11 3.31
N GLY A 69 17.43 -19.93 3.80
CA GLY A 69 17.60 -20.25 5.22
C GLY A 69 17.76 -19.01 6.10
N THR A 70 18.53 -18.01 5.65
CA THR A 70 18.71 -16.77 6.42
C THR A 70 17.41 -16.01 6.65
N THR A 71 16.44 -16.10 5.73
CA THR A 71 15.16 -15.39 5.85
C THR A 71 14.30 -15.89 7.02
N PHE A 72 14.58 -17.07 7.58
CA PHE A 72 13.90 -17.57 8.78
C PHE A 72 14.30 -16.83 10.06
N PHE A 73 15.46 -16.16 10.08
CA PHE A 73 15.89 -15.29 11.18
C PHE A 73 15.20 -13.91 11.17
N PHE A 74 14.41 -13.63 10.14
CA PHE A 74 13.62 -12.41 10.03
C PHE A 74 12.12 -12.69 10.22
N GLU A 75 11.45 -11.70 10.80
CA GLU A 75 9.99 -11.60 10.89
C GLU A 75 9.42 -11.11 9.57
N GLY A 76 8.31 -11.72 9.20
CA GLY A 76 7.56 -11.33 8.01
C GLY A 76 6.77 -12.51 7.45
N PRO A 77 5.75 -12.20 6.65
CA PRO A 77 4.98 -13.21 5.94
C PRO A 77 5.85 -13.89 4.87
N TRP A 78 5.48 -15.13 4.54
CA TRP A 78 6.25 -15.97 3.61
C TRP A 78 6.47 -15.32 2.23
N TYR A 79 5.51 -14.53 1.73
CA TYR A 79 5.61 -13.90 0.41
C TYR A 79 6.71 -12.82 0.36
N LEU A 80 6.92 -12.08 1.46
CA LEU A 80 8.02 -11.11 1.56
C LEU A 80 9.39 -11.81 1.62
N LYS A 81 9.46 -13.00 2.25
CA LYS A 81 10.69 -13.80 2.30
C LYS A 81 11.09 -14.29 0.92
N ILE A 82 10.13 -14.83 0.16
CA ILE A 82 10.35 -15.23 -1.23
C ILE A 82 10.76 -14.03 -2.08
N SER A 83 10.07 -12.89 -1.95
CA SER A 83 10.40 -11.67 -2.71
C SER A 83 11.82 -11.18 -2.43
N ALA A 84 12.25 -11.18 -1.16
CA ALA A 84 13.59 -10.78 -0.78
C ALA A 84 14.66 -11.68 -1.43
N VAL A 85 14.43 -13.00 -1.46
CA VAL A 85 15.32 -13.95 -2.14
C VAL A 85 15.33 -13.70 -3.63
N MET A 86 14.17 -13.62 -4.27
CA MET A 86 14.05 -13.41 -5.72
C MET A 86 14.70 -12.11 -6.21
N ILE A 87 14.68 -11.05 -5.40
CA ILE A 87 15.24 -9.74 -5.77
C ILE A 87 16.73 -9.65 -5.46
N LEU A 88 17.15 -10.03 -4.24
CA LEU A 88 18.52 -9.76 -3.76
C LEU A 88 19.51 -10.84 -4.17
N TYR A 89 19.07 -12.09 -4.33
CA TYR A 89 19.95 -13.20 -4.67
C TYR A 89 20.55 -13.07 -6.08
N PRO A 90 19.79 -12.77 -7.15
CA PRO A 90 20.37 -12.61 -8.48
C PRO A 90 21.33 -11.41 -8.55
N ILE A 91 21.09 -10.35 -7.77
CA ILE A 91 22.01 -9.21 -7.66
C ILE A 91 23.34 -9.67 -7.05
N ALA A 92 23.29 -10.34 -5.89
CA ALA A 92 24.49 -10.80 -5.19
C ALA A 92 25.31 -11.77 -6.06
N THR A 93 24.62 -12.73 -6.69
CA THR A 93 25.28 -13.74 -7.51
C THR A 93 25.84 -13.19 -8.81
N ALA A 94 25.11 -12.34 -9.52
CA ALA A 94 25.61 -11.71 -10.75
C ALA A 94 26.80 -10.79 -10.46
N LEU A 95 26.77 -10.03 -9.36
CA LEU A 95 27.89 -9.20 -8.92
C LEU A 95 29.13 -10.05 -8.63
N ASN A 96 29.00 -11.09 -7.79
CA ASN A 96 30.13 -11.93 -7.40
C ASN A 96 30.71 -12.69 -8.60
N PHE A 97 29.86 -13.15 -9.53
CA PHE A 97 30.31 -13.77 -10.76
C PHE A 97 31.12 -12.81 -11.64
N LEU A 98 30.62 -11.59 -11.87
CA LEU A 98 31.29 -10.57 -12.68
C LEU A 98 32.63 -10.18 -12.06
N LEU A 99 32.66 -9.90 -10.76
CA LEU A 99 33.88 -9.51 -10.06
C LEU A 99 34.93 -10.62 -10.08
N ASN A 100 34.53 -11.88 -9.89
CA ASN A 100 35.45 -13.01 -9.92
C ASN A 100 36.07 -13.20 -11.32
N ASN A 101 35.25 -13.23 -12.37
CA ASN A 101 35.73 -13.45 -13.75
C ASN A 101 36.54 -12.26 -14.29
N ILE A 102 36.06 -11.02 -14.08
CA ILE A 102 36.78 -9.82 -14.53
C ILE A 102 38.07 -9.66 -13.70
N GLY A 103 38.01 -9.88 -12.39
CA GLY A 103 39.16 -9.78 -11.50
C GLY A 103 40.26 -10.76 -11.87
N THR A 104 39.91 -12.03 -12.08
CA THR A 104 40.88 -13.06 -12.52
C THR A 104 41.46 -12.74 -13.90
N TRP A 105 40.65 -12.29 -14.86
CA TRP A 105 41.12 -11.89 -16.19
C TRP A 105 42.13 -10.71 -16.12
N ILE A 106 41.80 -9.65 -15.36
CA ILE A 106 42.71 -8.51 -15.14
C ILE A 106 44.01 -8.98 -14.48
N PHE A 107 43.92 -9.81 -13.44
CA PHE A 107 45.09 -10.27 -12.70
C PHE A 107 46.08 -11.05 -13.58
N PHE A 108 45.58 -12.01 -14.36
CA PHE A 108 46.42 -12.80 -15.27
C PHE A 108 46.99 -11.98 -16.43
N THR A 109 46.27 -10.95 -16.88
CA THR A 109 46.74 -10.08 -17.98
C THR A 109 47.89 -9.17 -17.57
N PHE A 110 47.85 -8.60 -16.35
CA PHE A 110 48.80 -7.57 -15.94
C PHE A 110 49.94 -8.05 -15.04
N TRP A 111 49.69 -9.05 -14.18
CA TRP A 111 50.69 -9.50 -13.21
C TRP A 111 51.20 -10.92 -13.47
N GLY A 112 50.31 -11.86 -13.86
CA GLY A 112 50.68 -13.23 -14.25
C GLY A 112 51.42 -14.10 -13.20
N GLY A 113 51.80 -13.54 -12.05
CA GLY A 113 52.60 -14.21 -11.02
C GLY A 113 51.77 -14.72 -9.86
N MET A 114 52.10 -15.92 -9.35
CA MET A 114 51.52 -16.45 -8.10
C MET A 114 52.27 -15.91 -6.88
N GLY A 115 51.57 -15.79 -5.73
CA GLY A 115 52.16 -15.38 -4.45
C GLY A 115 51.60 -14.06 -3.91
N PHE A 116 52.49 -13.21 -3.37
CA PHE A 116 52.12 -11.98 -2.67
C PHE A 116 51.31 -10.98 -3.52
N THR A 117 51.57 -10.90 -4.83
CA THR A 117 50.82 -10.05 -5.77
C THR A 117 49.37 -10.48 -5.92
N ASN A 118 49.09 -11.78 -5.95
CA ASN A 118 47.73 -12.32 -5.98
C ASN A 118 47.00 -12.02 -4.67
N LEU A 119 47.69 -12.18 -3.54
CA LEU A 119 47.15 -11.89 -2.22
C LEU A 119 46.80 -10.40 -2.07
N LEU A 120 47.65 -9.49 -2.56
CA LEU A 120 47.34 -8.07 -2.57
C LEU A 120 46.16 -7.72 -3.49
N PHE A 121 46.16 -8.24 -4.72
CA PHE A 121 45.11 -7.94 -5.69
C PHE A 121 43.73 -8.44 -5.23
N SER A 122 43.65 -9.66 -4.70
CA SER A 122 42.39 -10.22 -4.21
C SER A 122 41.81 -9.39 -3.05
N ASN A 123 42.64 -8.95 -2.11
CA ASN A 123 42.19 -8.09 -1.00
C ASN A 123 41.73 -6.70 -1.47
N LEU A 124 42.39 -6.13 -2.49
CA LEU A 124 41.94 -4.89 -3.10
C LEU A 124 40.62 -5.06 -3.87
N ALA A 125 40.42 -6.22 -4.50
CA ALA A 125 39.19 -6.54 -5.22
C ALA A 125 37.96 -6.60 -4.28
N GLU A 126 38.12 -7.02 -3.03
CA GLU A 126 37.05 -7.06 -2.00
C GLU A 126 36.51 -5.66 -1.62
N ILE A 127 37.24 -4.59 -1.95
CA ILE A 127 36.76 -3.22 -1.73
C ILE A 127 35.59 -2.90 -2.69
N VAL A 128 35.59 -3.47 -3.90
CA VAL A 128 34.57 -3.20 -4.92
C VAL A 128 33.17 -3.68 -4.50
N PRO A 129 32.96 -4.95 -4.08
CA PRO A 129 31.65 -5.38 -3.62
C PRO A 129 31.22 -4.73 -2.30
N LEU A 130 32.16 -4.35 -1.43
CA LEU A 130 31.86 -3.51 -0.24
C LEU A 130 31.26 -2.16 -0.66
N LEU A 131 31.92 -1.44 -1.58
CA LEU A 131 31.43 -0.16 -2.09
C LEU A 131 30.08 -0.31 -2.80
N PHE A 132 29.90 -1.38 -3.57
CA PHE A 132 28.63 -1.70 -4.22
C PHE A 132 27.51 -1.84 -3.18
N TRP A 133 27.67 -2.68 -2.15
CA TRP A 133 26.63 -2.89 -1.14
C TRP A 133 26.38 -1.65 -0.28
N PHE A 134 27.41 -0.86 0.01
CA PHE A 134 27.27 0.44 0.68
C PHE A 134 26.40 1.41 -0.14
N VAL A 135 26.73 1.62 -1.42
CA VAL A 135 25.99 2.51 -2.32
C VAL A 135 24.57 1.98 -2.55
N PHE A 136 24.43 0.67 -2.77
CA PHE A 136 23.14 0.00 -2.94
C PHE A 136 22.23 0.22 -1.72
N TYR A 137 22.75 0.01 -0.51
CA TYR A 137 22.02 0.29 0.73
C TYR A 137 21.59 1.76 0.80
N ARG A 138 22.54 2.69 0.59
CA ARG A 138 22.28 4.14 0.69
C ARG A 138 21.22 4.61 -0.30
N SER A 139 21.22 4.05 -1.52
CA SER A 139 20.31 4.42 -2.60
C SER A 139 18.92 3.77 -2.45
N MET A 140 18.87 2.49 -2.07
CA MET A 140 17.65 1.69 -2.11
C MET A 140 16.92 1.59 -0.76
N ASN A 141 17.54 1.96 0.37
CA ASN A 141 16.93 1.81 1.70
C ASN A 141 15.54 2.44 1.81
N ARG A 142 15.38 3.71 1.40
CA ARG A 142 14.12 4.46 1.46
C ARG A 142 13.07 3.82 0.56
N ARG A 143 13.47 3.35 -0.62
CA ARG A 143 12.57 2.72 -1.61
C ARG A 143 12.06 1.37 -1.11
N LEU A 144 12.94 0.52 -0.60
CA LEU A 144 12.59 -0.80 -0.07
C LEU A 144 11.70 -0.68 1.17
N LEU A 145 11.99 0.26 2.08
CA LEU A 145 11.16 0.53 3.26
C LEU A 145 9.76 1.03 2.88
N LYS A 146 9.68 1.98 1.93
CA LYS A 146 8.40 2.51 1.44
C LYS A 146 7.57 1.43 0.74
N ALA A 147 8.19 0.66 -0.15
CA ALA A 147 7.56 -0.46 -0.84
C ALA A 147 7.02 -1.51 0.14
N ARG A 148 7.79 -1.83 1.19
CA ARG A 148 7.35 -2.77 2.24
C ARG A 148 6.09 -2.29 2.97
N GLN A 149 5.97 -1.00 3.25
CA GLN A 149 4.85 -0.44 4.03
C GLN A 149 3.56 -0.32 3.22
N LEU A 150 3.66 -0.05 1.91
CA LEU A 150 2.51 0.30 1.07
C LEU A 150 2.06 -0.82 0.12
N LEU A 151 2.91 -1.79 -0.20
CA LEU A 151 2.57 -2.85 -1.16
C LEU A 151 1.89 -4.05 -0.51
N ASP A 152 0.78 -4.47 -1.14
CA ASP A 152 0.05 -5.67 -0.77
C ASP A 152 0.72 -6.97 -1.23
N ARG A 153 0.22 -8.11 -0.70
CA ARG A 153 0.65 -9.47 -1.06
C ARG A 153 0.68 -9.72 -2.58
N ARG A 154 -0.33 -9.26 -3.32
CA ARG A 154 -0.44 -9.49 -4.77
C ARG A 154 0.70 -8.78 -5.53
N SER A 155 1.00 -7.54 -5.15
CA SER A 155 2.09 -6.75 -5.73
C SER A 155 3.45 -7.41 -5.50
N TRP A 156 3.70 -7.92 -4.30
CA TRP A 156 4.93 -8.66 -3.98
C TRP A 156 5.09 -9.97 -4.77
N LEU A 157 4.01 -10.73 -4.96
CA LEU A 157 4.03 -11.94 -5.78
C LEU A 157 4.25 -11.62 -7.26
N PHE A 158 3.66 -10.53 -7.77
CA PHE A 158 3.90 -10.06 -9.13
C PHE A 158 5.36 -9.64 -9.35
N LEU A 159 5.95 -8.88 -8.41
CA LEU A 159 7.37 -8.54 -8.46
C LEU A 159 8.27 -9.77 -8.39
N SER A 160 7.91 -10.76 -7.55
CA SER A 160 8.63 -12.04 -7.49
C SER A 160 8.58 -12.81 -8.80
N LEU A 161 7.44 -12.78 -9.50
CA LEU A 161 7.28 -13.42 -10.80
C LEU A 161 8.18 -12.79 -11.87
N ILE A 162 8.32 -11.46 -11.87
CA ILE A 162 9.26 -10.76 -12.76
C ILE A 162 10.70 -11.18 -12.43
N CYS A 163 11.06 -11.20 -11.15
CA CYS A 163 12.42 -11.53 -10.73
C CYS A 163 12.76 -13.02 -10.90
N LEU A 164 11.77 -13.91 -11.01
CA LEU A 164 11.98 -15.32 -11.30
C LEU A 164 12.76 -15.54 -12.60
N ALA A 165 12.47 -14.76 -13.65
CA ALA A 165 13.21 -14.83 -14.91
C ALA A 165 14.70 -14.47 -14.73
N SER A 166 15.01 -13.51 -13.87
CA SER A 166 16.40 -13.15 -13.56
C SER A 166 17.10 -14.23 -12.73
N LEU A 167 16.39 -14.86 -11.78
CA LEU A 167 16.92 -15.96 -10.99
C LEU A 167 17.26 -17.16 -11.88
N THR A 168 16.33 -17.57 -12.74
CA THR A 168 16.54 -18.70 -13.64
C THR A 168 17.64 -18.41 -14.65
N ALA A 169 17.73 -17.17 -15.14
CA ALA A 169 18.81 -16.75 -16.03
C ALA A 169 20.19 -16.83 -15.35
N VAL A 170 20.36 -16.28 -14.14
CA VAL A 170 21.66 -16.36 -13.43
C VAL A 170 22.03 -17.80 -13.09
N VAL A 171 21.07 -18.61 -12.61
CA VAL A 171 21.32 -20.03 -12.32
C VAL A 171 21.71 -20.80 -13.59
N SER A 172 20.97 -20.61 -14.69
CA SER A 172 21.29 -21.26 -15.97
C SER A 172 22.68 -20.85 -16.48
N LEU A 173 23.00 -19.56 -16.40
CA LEU A 173 24.29 -19.05 -16.87
C LEU A 173 25.45 -19.67 -16.09
N VAL A 174 25.37 -19.68 -14.76
CA VAL A 174 26.44 -20.24 -13.91
C VAL A 174 26.58 -21.75 -14.11
N CYS A 175 25.48 -22.49 -14.28
CA CYS A 175 25.53 -23.94 -14.45
C CYS A 175 26.05 -24.38 -15.83
N PHE A 176 25.68 -23.68 -16.91
CA PHE A 176 25.89 -24.18 -18.28
C PHE A 176 26.93 -23.42 -19.09
N THR A 177 27.27 -22.17 -18.74
CA THR A 177 28.23 -21.39 -19.54
C THR A 177 29.67 -21.60 -19.07
N PRO A 178 30.63 -21.80 -19.99
CA PRO A 178 32.05 -21.84 -19.64
C PRO A 178 32.53 -20.44 -19.22
N ASN A 179 33.53 -20.39 -18.31
CA ASN A 179 34.08 -19.17 -17.68
C ASN A 179 34.47 -18.04 -18.67
N LEU A 180 34.72 -18.36 -19.95
CA LEU A 180 35.19 -17.40 -20.97
C LEU A 180 34.14 -17.05 -22.03
N ALA A 181 32.87 -17.46 -21.88
CA ALA A 181 31.83 -17.11 -22.83
C ALA A 181 31.53 -15.58 -22.77
N PRO A 182 31.81 -14.80 -23.83
CA PRO A 182 31.62 -13.35 -23.81
C PRO A 182 30.15 -12.95 -23.62
N ALA A 183 29.23 -13.82 -24.02
CA ALA A 183 27.79 -13.63 -23.89
C ALA A 183 27.31 -13.66 -22.42
N ALA A 184 28.09 -14.19 -21.48
CA ALA A 184 27.69 -14.26 -20.07
C ALA A 184 27.67 -12.88 -19.39
N TYR A 185 28.63 -12.00 -19.72
CA TYR A 185 28.75 -10.66 -19.14
C TYR A 185 27.50 -9.77 -19.35
N PRO A 186 26.99 -9.57 -20.58
CA PRO A 186 25.79 -8.75 -20.79
C PRO A 186 24.55 -9.36 -20.13
N CYS A 187 24.44 -10.69 -20.06
CA CYS A 187 23.33 -11.37 -19.38
C CYS A 187 23.35 -11.12 -17.86
N MET A 188 24.51 -11.17 -17.21
CA MET A 188 24.64 -10.85 -15.78
C MET A 188 24.28 -9.39 -15.49
N LEU A 189 24.73 -8.46 -16.35
CA LEU A 189 24.36 -7.05 -16.25
C LEU A 189 22.84 -6.85 -16.45
N ALA A 190 22.23 -7.56 -17.38
CA ALA A 190 20.77 -7.53 -17.59
C ALA A 190 20.01 -8.08 -16.37
N CYS A 191 20.53 -9.11 -15.69
CA CYS A 191 19.93 -9.64 -14.46
C CYS A 191 19.98 -8.61 -13.33
N ILE A 192 21.11 -7.92 -13.15
CA ILE A 192 21.23 -6.81 -12.20
C ILE A 192 20.23 -5.72 -12.56
N ALA A 193 20.22 -5.25 -13.81
CA ALA A 193 19.32 -4.19 -14.27
C ALA A 193 17.84 -4.56 -14.08
N THR A 194 17.46 -5.81 -14.31
CA THR A 194 16.09 -6.32 -14.10
C THR A 194 15.69 -6.19 -12.64
N ASN A 195 16.53 -6.64 -11.69
CA ASN A 195 16.21 -6.56 -10.26
C ASN A 195 16.20 -5.12 -9.74
N PHE A 196 17.10 -4.25 -10.25
CA PHE A 196 17.02 -2.81 -9.97
C PHE A 196 15.70 -2.24 -10.47
N THR A 197 15.30 -2.57 -11.70
CA THR A 197 14.02 -2.13 -12.28
C THR A 197 12.84 -2.61 -11.44
N SER A 198 12.87 -3.85 -10.93
CA SER A 198 11.84 -4.37 -10.02
C SER A 198 11.73 -3.57 -8.72
N ILE A 199 12.85 -3.15 -8.12
CA ILE A 199 12.85 -2.28 -6.93
C ILE A 199 12.29 -0.90 -7.26
N TYR A 200 12.66 -0.32 -8.41
CA TYR A 200 12.11 0.95 -8.89
C TYR A 200 10.60 0.86 -9.14
N LEU A 201 10.14 -0.21 -9.78
CA LEU A 201 8.73 -0.50 -10.02
C LEU A 201 7.98 -0.64 -8.69
N ALA A 202 8.56 -1.32 -7.70
CA ALA A 202 7.99 -1.42 -6.36
C ALA A 202 7.81 -0.03 -5.71
N SER A 203 8.81 0.85 -5.83
CA SER A 203 8.68 2.24 -5.33
C SER A 203 7.65 3.06 -6.11
N TYR A 204 7.58 2.91 -7.43
CA TYR A 204 6.61 3.61 -8.26
C TYR A 204 5.16 3.18 -7.94
N LEU A 205 4.93 1.88 -7.75
CA LEU A 205 3.64 1.36 -7.30
C LEU A 205 3.27 1.90 -5.92
N ALA A 206 4.24 1.98 -5.00
CA ALA A 206 4.03 2.55 -3.68
C ALA A 206 3.67 4.05 -3.75
N ASP A 207 4.34 4.83 -4.61
CA ASP A 207 4.02 6.25 -4.85
C ASP A 207 2.62 6.42 -5.46
N THR A 208 2.24 5.53 -6.39
CA THR A 208 0.92 5.54 -7.03
C THR A 208 -0.19 5.25 -6.02
N ILE A 209 0.00 4.23 -5.17
CA ILE A 209 -0.95 3.89 -4.10
C ILE A 209 -1.11 5.06 -3.13
N GLN A 210 -0.01 5.70 -2.73
CA GLN A 210 -0.06 6.86 -1.85
C GLN A 210 -0.82 8.03 -2.49
N ALA A 211 -0.54 8.35 -3.75
CA ALA A 211 -1.23 9.41 -4.48
C ALA A 211 -2.73 9.13 -4.63
N ASP A 212 -3.13 7.88 -4.87
CA ASP A 212 -4.53 7.49 -4.94
C ASP A 212 -5.24 7.59 -3.58
N MET A 213 -4.57 7.24 -2.48
CA MET A 213 -5.09 7.45 -1.13
C MET A 213 -5.30 8.93 -0.83
N GLU A 214 -4.33 9.78 -1.16
CA GLU A 214 -4.43 11.24 -0.98
C GLU A 214 -5.58 11.82 -1.81
N ARG A 215 -5.73 11.40 -3.07
CA ARG A 215 -6.84 11.82 -3.94
C ARG A 215 -8.20 11.40 -3.40
N LYS A 216 -8.33 10.19 -2.87
CA LYS A 216 -9.58 9.73 -2.24
C LYS A 216 -9.92 10.56 -1.01
N ASN A 217 -8.95 10.85 -0.16
CA ASN A 217 -9.15 11.70 1.01
C ASN A 217 -9.59 13.12 0.62
N LEU A 218 -8.99 13.71 -0.40
CA LEU A 218 -9.39 15.03 -0.91
C LEU A 218 -10.82 15.03 -1.48
N ARG A 219 -11.22 13.96 -2.17
CA ARG A 219 -12.61 13.81 -2.65
C ARG A 219 -13.61 13.74 -1.51
N LEU A 220 -13.35 12.87 -0.52
CA LEU A 220 -14.20 12.76 0.66
C LEU A 220 -14.30 14.08 1.43
N GLN A 221 -13.19 14.82 1.56
CA GLN A 221 -13.18 16.13 2.19
C GLN A 221 -14.02 17.15 1.41
N LYS A 222 -13.92 17.14 0.07
CA LYS A 222 -14.72 18.01 -0.79
C LYS A 222 -16.22 17.68 -0.65
N ASP A 223 -16.59 16.41 -0.76
CA ASP A 223 -17.98 15.97 -0.66
C ASP A 223 -18.58 16.37 0.71
N TYR A 224 -17.81 16.21 1.79
CA TYR A 224 -18.18 16.66 3.12
C TYR A 224 -18.43 18.17 3.21
N TYR A 225 -17.58 19.00 2.58
CA TYR A 225 -17.78 20.44 2.58
C TYR A 225 -18.99 20.87 1.74
N GLU A 226 -19.26 20.21 0.62
CA GLU A 226 -20.45 20.48 -0.19
C GLU A 226 -21.73 20.13 0.58
N GLU A 227 -21.74 19.03 1.33
CA GLU A 227 -22.85 18.66 2.20
C GLU A 227 -23.03 19.65 3.36
N LEU A 228 -21.93 20.08 3.97
CA LEU A 228 -21.95 21.10 5.01
C LEU A 228 -22.52 22.43 4.50
N GLU A 229 -22.15 22.85 3.29
CA GLU A 229 -22.67 24.07 2.66
C GLU A 229 -24.18 23.94 2.40
N LYS A 230 -24.64 22.81 1.86
CA LYS A 230 -26.07 22.53 1.65
C LYS A 230 -26.85 22.60 2.97
N ASN A 231 -26.33 22.00 4.04
CA ASN A 231 -26.94 22.05 5.37
C ASN A 231 -26.99 23.49 5.91
N GLN A 232 -25.93 24.28 5.73
CA GLN A 232 -25.95 25.69 6.11
C GLN A 232 -26.98 26.50 5.34
N LEU A 233 -27.14 26.25 4.03
CA LEU A 233 -28.17 26.90 3.22
C LEU A 233 -29.58 26.53 3.70
N GLN A 234 -29.82 25.26 4.05
CA GLN A 234 -31.09 24.82 4.62
C GLN A 234 -31.38 25.50 5.96
N ILE A 235 -30.41 25.57 6.87
CA ILE A 235 -30.56 26.27 8.16
C ILE A 235 -30.85 27.76 7.94
N ARG A 236 -30.18 28.41 6.99
CA ARG A 236 -30.44 29.82 6.66
C ARG A 236 -31.85 30.05 6.14
N ARG A 237 -32.34 29.16 5.26
CA ARG A 237 -33.72 29.19 4.77
C ARG A 237 -34.71 29.02 5.91
N LEU A 238 -34.54 27.99 6.73
CA LEU A 238 -35.37 27.76 7.91
C LEU A 238 -35.42 28.99 8.84
N ARG A 239 -34.26 29.59 9.14
CA ARG A 239 -34.20 30.80 9.97
C ARG A 239 -34.92 31.99 9.33
N HIS A 240 -34.76 32.18 8.02
CA HIS A 240 -35.43 33.24 7.27
C HIS A 240 -36.95 33.08 7.34
N ASP A 241 -37.44 31.87 7.13
CA ASP A 241 -38.87 31.55 7.16
C ASP A 241 -39.44 31.74 8.57
N MET A 242 -38.73 31.25 9.60
CA MET A 242 -39.11 31.49 11.01
C MET A 242 -39.16 32.98 11.37
N ASN A 243 -38.17 33.78 10.95
CA ASN A 243 -38.17 35.22 11.20
C ASN A 243 -39.35 35.91 10.51
N SER A 244 -39.72 35.46 9.31
CA SER A 244 -40.88 35.98 8.59
C SER A 244 -42.18 35.69 9.33
N HIS A 245 -42.35 34.44 9.81
CA HIS A 245 -43.50 34.07 10.64
C HIS A 245 -43.57 34.87 11.95
N PHE A 246 -42.44 35.06 12.64
CA PHE A 246 -42.41 35.87 13.85
C PHE A 246 -42.73 37.35 13.60
N ALA A 247 -42.32 37.90 12.45
CA ALA A 247 -42.66 39.27 12.08
C ALA A 247 -44.18 39.46 11.87
N VAL A 248 -44.86 38.48 11.28
CA VAL A 248 -46.33 38.49 11.13
C VAL A 248 -47.01 38.48 12.50
N VAL A 249 -46.56 37.60 13.39
CA VAL A 249 -47.10 37.54 14.77
C VAL A 249 -46.87 38.85 15.53
N ASP A 250 -45.67 39.42 15.45
CA ASP A 250 -45.34 40.70 16.10
C ASP A 250 -46.22 41.86 15.59
N SER A 251 -46.48 41.92 14.27
CA SER A 251 -47.38 42.93 13.68
C SER A 251 -48.81 42.81 14.22
N LEU A 252 -49.38 41.60 14.22
CA LEU A 252 -50.75 41.36 14.71
C LEU A 252 -50.90 41.71 16.19
N LEU A 253 -49.87 41.44 16.99
CA LEU A 253 -49.85 41.81 18.41
C LEU A 253 -49.75 43.33 18.62
N LYS A 254 -48.95 44.05 17.83
CA LYS A 254 -48.84 45.52 17.88
C LYS A 254 -50.15 46.23 17.51
N ASP A 255 -50.89 45.67 16.55
CA ASP A 255 -52.21 46.16 16.14
C ASP A 255 -53.33 45.79 17.15
N ARG A 256 -52.97 45.16 18.29
CA ARG A 256 -53.87 44.65 19.33
C ARG A 256 -54.88 43.59 18.83
N ASN A 257 -54.60 42.95 17.69
CA ASN A 257 -55.47 41.93 17.11
C ASN A 257 -55.15 40.53 17.67
N ILE A 258 -55.38 40.36 18.98
CA ILE A 258 -54.95 39.17 19.76
C ILE A 258 -55.57 37.87 19.22
N LYS A 259 -56.83 37.90 18.73
CA LYS A 259 -57.52 36.71 18.22
C LYS A 259 -56.86 36.18 16.95
N GLU A 260 -56.58 37.04 15.97
CA GLU A 260 -55.91 36.65 14.73
C GLU A 260 -54.47 36.16 14.97
N ALA A 261 -53.75 36.76 15.93
CA ALA A 261 -52.41 36.29 16.31
C ALA A 261 -52.43 34.86 16.86
N LEU A 262 -53.42 34.52 17.70
CA LEU A 262 -53.60 33.17 18.24
C LEU A 262 -53.97 32.15 17.16
N GLU A 263 -54.91 32.49 16.26
CA GLU A 263 -55.28 31.62 15.13
C GLU A 263 -54.10 31.38 14.17
N TYR A 264 -53.26 32.39 13.91
CA TYR A 264 -52.07 32.23 13.08
C TYR A 264 -51.03 31.31 13.74
N LEU A 265 -50.81 31.46 15.06
CA LEU A 265 -49.92 30.59 15.84
C LEU A 265 -50.41 29.14 15.86
N GLU A 266 -51.71 28.90 16.06
CA GLU A 266 -52.30 27.55 15.99
C GLU A 266 -52.12 26.92 14.60
N LYS A 267 -52.32 27.68 13.52
CA LYS A 267 -52.04 27.20 12.16
C LYS A 267 -50.56 26.88 11.95
N LEU A 268 -49.67 27.71 12.48
CA LEU A 268 -48.22 27.52 12.38
C LEU A 268 -47.78 26.26 13.14
N MET A 269 -48.27 26.09 14.36
CA MET A 269 -48.03 24.88 15.18
C MET A 269 -48.62 23.64 14.52
N GLY A 270 -49.84 23.74 13.97
CA GLY A 270 -50.47 22.67 13.21
C GLY A 270 -49.63 22.23 12.03
N TYR A 271 -49.06 23.16 11.25
CA TYR A 271 -48.16 22.87 10.13
C TYR A 271 -46.86 22.16 10.57
N ILE A 272 -46.32 22.54 11.73
CA ILE A 272 -45.13 21.88 12.32
C ILE A 272 -45.48 20.46 12.82
N GLU A 273 -46.68 20.25 13.36
CA GLU A 273 -47.14 18.95 13.85
C GLU A 273 -47.56 17.98 12.73
N THR A 274 -48.19 18.45 11.63
CA THR A 274 -48.50 17.59 10.47
C THR A 274 -47.26 17.06 9.77
N GLY A 275 -46.11 17.73 9.90
CA GLY A 275 -44.84 17.21 9.41
C GLY A 275 -44.30 15.99 10.17
N ASN A 276 -44.89 15.61 11.31
CA ASN A 276 -44.30 14.67 12.25
C ASN A 276 -45.29 13.59 12.76
N ARG A 277 -46.29 13.19 11.96
CA ARG A 277 -47.20 12.09 12.36
C ARG A 277 -46.42 10.78 12.49
N PRO A 278 -46.58 10.02 13.59
CA PRO A 278 -45.92 8.74 13.76
C PRO A 278 -46.71 7.63 13.03
N PHE A 279 -46.33 7.35 11.78
CA PHE A 279 -46.81 6.21 11.00
C PHE A 279 -46.05 4.92 11.29
N CYS A 280 -44.75 5.00 11.63
CA CYS A 280 -43.94 3.83 11.97
C CYS A 280 -42.76 4.20 12.90
N LYS A 281 -42.16 3.18 13.55
CA LYS A 281 -41.02 3.35 14.48
C LYS A 281 -39.69 3.70 13.79
N ASN A 282 -39.55 3.38 12.50
CA ASN A 282 -38.34 3.72 11.74
C ASN A 282 -38.42 5.20 11.33
N SER A 283 -37.53 6.04 11.87
CA SER A 283 -37.57 7.50 11.68
C SER A 283 -37.41 7.92 10.22
N VAL A 284 -36.60 7.21 9.43
CA VAL A 284 -36.34 7.52 8.02
C VAL A 284 -37.57 7.22 7.16
N VAL A 285 -38.16 6.04 7.35
CA VAL A 285 -39.39 5.66 6.66
C VAL A 285 -40.56 6.54 7.10
N ASN A 286 -40.63 6.90 8.38
CA ASN A 286 -41.65 7.78 8.91
C ASN A 286 -41.62 9.18 8.28
N ALA A 287 -40.43 9.73 8.05
CA ALA A 287 -40.28 11.02 7.39
C ALA A 287 -40.75 10.98 5.93
N LEU A 288 -40.40 9.92 5.20
CA LEU A 288 -40.88 9.70 3.83
C LEU A 288 -42.41 9.61 3.76
N LEU A 289 -43.02 8.85 4.68
CA LEU A 289 -44.47 8.69 4.75
C LEU A 289 -45.18 10.02 5.04
N ASN A 290 -44.64 10.84 5.95
CA ASN A 290 -45.18 12.19 6.19
C ASN A 290 -45.11 13.06 4.92
N ALA A 291 -43.99 13.03 4.19
CA ALA A 291 -43.87 13.78 2.95
C ALA A 291 -44.92 13.35 1.90
N LYS A 292 -45.13 12.05 1.71
CA LYS A 292 -46.13 11.52 0.76
C LYS A 292 -47.57 11.74 1.22
N TYR A 293 -47.83 11.64 2.52
CA TYR A 293 -49.13 11.96 3.10
C TYR A 293 -49.53 13.41 2.81
N ASN A 294 -48.60 14.34 3.05
CA ASN A 294 -48.83 15.76 2.79
C ASN A 294 -49.06 16.02 1.30
N GLN A 295 -48.25 15.42 0.42
CA GLN A 295 -48.42 15.51 -1.04
C GLN A 295 -49.81 15.03 -1.50
N ALA A 296 -50.28 13.89 -1.00
CA ALA A 296 -51.60 13.37 -1.33
C ALA A 296 -52.73 14.25 -0.76
N SER A 297 -52.57 14.75 0.46
CA SER A 297 -53.53 15.65 1.10
C SER A 297 -53.68 16.97 0.34
N GLU A 298 -52.60 17.52 -0.22
CA GLU A 298 -52.64 18.72 -1.07
C GLU A 298 -53.46 18.49 -2.35
N GLN A 299 -53.51 17.26 -2.85
CA GLN A 299 -54.30 16.84 -4.01
C GLN A 299 -55.73 16.39 -3.64
N ASN A 300 -56.15 16.56 -2.37
CA ASN A 300 -57.42 16.06 -1.83
C ASN A 300 -57.61 14.54 -1.98
N ILE A 301 -56.52 13.76 -2.01
CA ILE A 301 -56.55 12.30 -2.05
C ILE A 301 -56.55 11.80 -0.61
N ASP A 302 -57.63 11.12 -0.21
CA ASP A 302 -57.71 10.51 1.12
C ASP A 302 -56.74 9.33 1.24
N CYS A 303 -55.81 9.41 2.20
CA CYS A 303 -54.72 8.46 2.37
C CYS A 303 -54.70 7.92 3.79
N PHE A 304 -54.52 6.61 3.93
CA PHE A 304 -54.37 5.94 5.21
C PHE A 304 -53.17 5.00 5.19
N PHE A 305 -52.21 5.21 6.10
CA PHE A 305 -51.02 4.39 6.23
C PHE A 305 -51.08 3.54 7.49
N SER A 306 -51.03 2.23 7.33
CA SER A 306 -50.90 1.25 8.43
C SER A 306 -49.66 0.41 8.19
N ILE A 307 -48.60 0.67 8.95
CA ILE A 307 -47.26 0.16 8.66
C ILE A 307 -46.65 -0.48 9.90
N SER A 308 -46.26 -1.75 9.76
CA SER A 308 -45.55 -2.53 10.77
C SER A 308 -44.25 -3.06 10.18
N ILE A 309 -43.11 -2.56 10.67
CA ILE A 309 -41.77 -2.86 10.15
C ILE A 309 -40.94 -3.64 11.20
N ASP A 310 -41.53 -3.96 12.35
CA ASP A 310 -40.84 -4.66 13.44
C ASP A 310 -40.34 -6.04 12.94
N GLY A 311 -39.01 -6.16 12.71
CA GLY A 311 -38.34 -7.39 12.28
C GLY A 311 -37.63 -7.36 10.91
N PHE A 312 -37.75 -6.28 10.12
CA PHE A 312 -37.02 -6.16 8.85
C PHE A 312 -35.54 -5.80 9.06
N THR A 313 -34.68 -6.82 9.13
CA THR A 313 -33.23 -6.69 9.37
C THR A 313 -32.36 -6.91 8.12
N LYS A 314 -32.98 -7.17 6.95
CA LYS A 314 -32.27 -7.58 5.72
C LYS A 314 -32.16 -6.49 4.64
N LEU A 315 -32.86 -5.36 4.78
CA LEU A 315 -32.85 -4.25 3.82
C LEU A 315 -32.38 -2.99 4.53
N ASP A 316 -31.51 -2.23 3.88
CA ASP A 316 -31.06 -0.92 4.36
C ASP A 316 -32.16 0.15 4.14
N ASP A 317 -32.14 1.18 5.00
CA ASP A 317 -33.17 2.22 5.02
C ASP A 317 -33.32 2.94 3.66
N ILE A 318 -32.24 3.06 2.89
CA ILE A 318 -32.24 3.71 1.57
C ILE A 318 -33.02 2.87 0.56
N THR A 319 -32.76 1.56 0.48
CA THR A 319 -33.51 0.66 -0.41
C THR A 319 -34.98 0.62 -0.02
N LEU A 320 -35.27 0.57 1.29
CA LEU A 320 -36.64 0.56 1.80
C LEU A 320 -37.40 1.85 1.43
N CYS A 321 -36.76 3.00 1.61
CA CYS A 321 -37.31 4.29 1.19
C CYS A 321 -37.54 4.38 -0.33
N SER A 322 -36.63 3.84 -1.14
CA SER A 322 -36.81 3.84 -2.60
C SER A 322 -38.02 3.01 -3.04
N VAL A 323 -38.26 1.87 -2.39
CA VAL A 323 -39.44 1.04 -2.69
C VAL A 323 -40.71 1.78 -2.29
N PHE A 324 -40.78 2.30 -1.06
CA PHE A 324 -41.96 3.03 -0.59
C PHE A 324 -42.24 4.28 -1.43
N ALA A 325 -41.22 5.08 -1.76
CA ALA A 325 -41.37 6.28 -2.56
C ALA A 325 -41.99 5.96 -3.93
N ASN A 326 -41.41 4.99 -4.66
CA ASN A 326 -41.93 4.59 -5.98
C ASN A 326 -43.36 4.03 -5.90
N THR A 327 -43.68 3.23 -4.88
CA THR A 327 -45.03 2.68 -4.74
C THR A 327 -46.07 3.77 -4.43
N LEU A 328 -45.73 4.73 -3.56
CA LEU A 328 -46.63 5.80 -3.17
C LEU A 328 -46.76 6.85 -4.27
N ASP A 329 -45.68 7.15 -5.00
CA ASP A 329 -45.73 8.02 -6.17
C ASP A 329 -46.67 7.47 -7.24
N ASN A 330 -46.53 6.19 -7.58
CA ASN A 330 -47.43 5.54 -8.55
C ASN A 330 -48.90 5.55 -8.10
N ALA A 331 -49.14 5.38 -6.79
CA ALA A 331 -50.50 5.41 -6.25
C ALA A 331 -51.11 6.81 -6.27
N ILE A 332 -50.32 7.84 -5.92
CA ILE A 332 -50.75 9.23 -5.94
C ILE A 332 -51.03 9.67 -7.39
N GLU A 333 -50.12 9.38 -8.33
CA GLU A 333 -50.29 9.72 -9.76
C GLU A 333 -51.51 9.04 -10.39
N ALA A 334 -51.86 7.83 -9.96
CA ALA A 334 -53.05 7.14 -10.44
C ALA A 334 -54.36 7.70 -9.87
N CYS A 335 -54.31 8.42 -8.75
CA CYS A 335 -55.47 8.99 -8.06
C CYS A 335 -55.67 10.49 -8.29
N SER A 336 -54.65 11.18 -8.80
CA SER A 336 -54.67 12.61 -9.17
C SER A 336 -55.33 12.87 -10.51
#